data_AF-A0A969C5L9-F1
#
_entry.id   AF-A0A969C5L9-F1
#
_cell.length_a   1.000
_cell.length_b   1.000
_cell.length_c   1.000
_cell.angle_alpha   90.00
_cell.angle_beta   90.00
_cell.angle_gamma   90.00
#
_symmetry.space_group_name_H-M   'P 1'
#
loop_
_entity.id
_entity.type
_entity.pdbx_description
1 polymer ?
#
loop_
_entity_poly.entity_id
_entity_poly.type
_entity_poly.pdbx_seq_one_letter_code
_entity_poly.pdbx_strand_id
1 'polypeptide(L)'
;MFFEKPFEKIAGVCAAHPNRFKGIIGVNPSKIMTWIDKLERSVKEFGFVGAHIYPHWFGAPPDDRMYYPFYAKCAELRIPVQIQVGIRRSGFCRPSRNR
;
A
#
# COMPACT_ATOMS: atom_id res chain seq x y z
N MET A 1 8.76 -13.38 7.14
CA MET A 1 9.54 -12.22 7.62
C MET A 1 9.22 -11.04 6.72
N PHE A 2 8.27 -10.17 7.12
CA PHE A 2 7.99 -8.95 6.35
C PHE A 2 9.07 -7.94 6.68
N PHE A 3 9.93 -7.62 5.72
CA PHE A 3 10.98 -6.62 5.88
C PHE A 3 10.35 -5.23 5.83
N GLU A 4 9.92 -4.73 6.98
CA GLU A 4 9.45 -3.36 7.14
C GLU A 4 10.63 -2.42 6.90
N LYS A 5 10.62 -1.71 5.77
CA LYS A 5 11.56 -0.61 5.56
C LYS A 5 10.99 0.66 6.20
N PRO A 6 11.79 1.41 6.97
CA PRO A 6 11.39 2.71 7.48
C PRO A 6 11.04 3.63 6.30
N PHE A 7 9.81 4.15 6.28
CA PHE A 7 9.34 5.04 5.21
C PHE A 7 10.07 6.39 5.23
N GLU A 8 10.67 6.75 6.37
CA GLU A 8 11.53 7.91 6.55
C GLU A 8 12.74 7.88 5.61
N LYS A 9 13.29 6.68 5.34
CA LYS A 9 14.41 6.54 4.40
C LYS A 9 13.96 6.83 2.96
N ILE A 10 12.76 6.41 2.59
CA ILE A 10 12.17 6.70 1.27
C ILE A 10 11.86 8.20 1.17
N ALA A 11 11.35 8.79 2.25
CA ALA A 11 11.10 10.22 2.32
C ALA A 11 12.39 11.04 2.14
N GLY A 12 13.49 10.64 2.76
CA GLY A 12 14.80 11.28 2.58
C GLY A 12 15.27 11.30 1.13
N VAL A 13 15.08 10.19 0.40
CA VAL A 13 15.42 10.12 -1.04
C VAL A 13 14.50 11.01 -1.87
N CYS A 14 13.21 11.04 -1.56
CA CYS A 14 12.26 11.92 -2.25
C CYS A 14 12.56 13.40 -1.99
N ALA A 15 12.95 13.75 -0.76
CA ALA A 15 13.34 15.09 -0.37
C ALA A 15 14.64 15.55 -1.04
N ALA A 16 15.58 14.64 -1.28
CA ALA A 16 16.82 14.95 -2.01
C ALA A 16 16.57 15.26 -3.50
N HIS A 17 15.51 14.71 -4.09
CA HIS A 17 15.18 14.90 -5.51
C HIS A 17 13.66 15.07 -5.75
N PRO A 18 13.05 16.17 -5.28
CA PRO A 18 11.59 16.33 -5.23
C PRO A 18 10.91 16.44 -6.60
N ASN A 19 11.66 16.83 -7.63
CA ASN A 19 11.20 16.94 -9.02
C ASN A 19 11.33 15.62 -9.80
N ARG A 20 12.00 14.61 -9.22
CA ARG A 20 12.29 13.32 -9.88
C ARG A 20 11.53 12.16 -9.25
N PHE A 21 11.38 12.17 -7.93
CA PHE A 21 10.84 11.05 -7.18
C PHE A 21 9.65 11.49 -6.31
N LYS A 22 8.64 10.62 -6.25
CA LYS A 22 7.52 10.70 -5.32
C LYS A 22 7.41 9.39 -4.56
N GLY A 23 7.16 9.48 -3.26
CA GLY A 23 7.07 8.32 -2.39
C GLY A 23 5.70 7.65 -2.47
N ILE A 24 5.70 6.31 -2.47
CA ILE A 24 4.50 5.50 -2.22
C ILE A 24 4.78 4.59 -1.03
N ILE A 25 3.78 4.35 -0.20
CA ILE A 25 3.91 3.50 0.99
C ILE A 25 3.29 2.13 0.74
N GLY A 26 4.04 1.07 1.01
CA GLY A 26 3.49 -0.28 1.02
C GLY A 26 2.59 -0.48 2.23
N VAL A 27 1.51 -1.23 2.11
CA VAL A 27 0.61 -1.53 3.25
C VAL A 27 0.62 -3.01 3.61
N ASN A 28 0.41 -3.30 4.89
CA ASN A 28 0.34 -4.66 5.40
C ASN A 28 -1.02 -4.92 6.08
N PRO A 29 -1.92 -5.70 5.45
CA PRO A 29 -3.22 -6.05 6.01
C PRO A 29 -3.17 -6.96 7.24
N SER A 30 -2.03 -7.58 7.59
CA SER A 30 -1.90 -8.31 8.87
C SER A 30 -1.80 -7.38 10.09
N LYS A 31 -1.52 -6.09 9.90
CA LYS A 31 -1.38 -5.09 10.98
C LYS A 31 -2.12 -3.79 10.61
N ILE A 32 -3.41 -3.91 10.29
CA ILE A 32 -4.24 -2.85 9.68
C ILE A 32 -4.07 -1.49 10.38
N MET A 33 -4.33 -1.40 11.68
CA MET A 33 -4.32 -0.12 12.41
C MET A 33 -2.96 0.57 12.38
N THR A 34 -1.87 -0.20 12.57
CA THR A 34 -0.51 0.34 12.52
C THR A 34 -0.15 0.87 11.14
N TRP A 35 -0.61 0.21 10.07
CA TRP A 35 -0.31 0.63 8.70
C TRP A 35 -1.21 1.74 8.19
N ILE A 36 -2.42 1.88 8.73
CA ILE A 36 -3.27 3.05 8.50
C ILE A 36 -2.63 4.32 9.09
N ASP A 37 -2.12 4.24 10.33
CA ASP A 37 -1.42 5.37 10.95
C ASP A 37 -0.17 5.76 10.14
N LYS A 38 0.66 4.78 9.76
CA LYS A 38 1.82 5.03 8.91
C LYS A 38 1.46 5.61 7.55
N LEU A 39 0.38 5.12 6.92
CA LEU A 39 -0.13 5.65 5.67
C LEU A 39 -0.49 7.13 5.82
N GLU A 40 -1.27 7.46 6.84
CA GLU A 40 -1.68 8.83 7.11
C GLU A 40 -0.49 9.76 7.39
N ARG A 41 0.44 9.34 8.24
CA ARG A 41 1.67 10.10 8.52
C ARG A 41 2.54 10.26 7.28
N SER A 42 2.70 9.22 6.46
CA SER A 42 3.50 9.30 5.23
C SER A 42 2.94 10.31 4.22
N VAL A 43 1.63 10.43 4.11
CA VAL A 43 0.97 11.38 3.22
C VAL A 43 1.03 12.80 3.80
N LYS A 44 0.65 12.97 5.07
CA LYS A 44 0.53 14.28 5.72
C LYS A 44 1.89 14.93 6.04
N GLU A 45 2.84 14.14 6.56
CA GLU A 45 4.14 14.66 7.02
C GLU A 45 5.21 14.59 5.92
N PHE A 46 5.19 13.56 5.07
CA PHE A 46 6.29 13.28 4.13
C PHE A 46 5.93 13.48 2.65
N GLY A 47 4.68 13.86 2.35
CA GLY A 47 4.24 14.17 0.98
C GLY A 47 4.19 12.95 0.06
N PHE A 48 3.92 11.77 0.60
CA PHE A 48 3.74 10.56 -0.21
C PHE A 48 2.46 10.69 -1.04
N VAL A 49 2.51 10.17 -2.26
CA VAL A 49 1.46 10.38 -3.27
C VAL A 49 0.57 9.15 -3.48
N GLY A 50 0.79 8.06 -2.74
CA GLY A 50 0.03 6.84 -2.98
C GLY A 50 0.34 5.70 -2.02
N ALA A 51 -0.55 4.71 -2.03
CA ALA A 51 -0.39 3.44 -1.33
C ALA A 51 -0.08 2.31 -2.32
N HIS A 52 0.66 1.30 -1.89
CA HIS A 52 1.01 0.13 -2.70
C HIS A 52 0.61 -1.18 -2.00
N ILE A 53 -0.14 -2.02 -2.73
CA ILE A 53 -0.64 -3.31 -2.23
C ILE A 53 -0.04 -4.46 -3.03
N TYR A 54 0.33 -5.53 -2.31
CA TYR A 54 0.82 -6.80 -2.85
C TYR A 54 -0.14 -7.96 -2.50
N PRO A 55 -1.30 -8.12 -3.19
CA PRO A 55 -2.28 -9.16 -2.83
C PRO A 55 -1.72 -10.58 -2.90
N HIS A 56 -0.80 -10.80 -3.84
CA HIS A 56 -0.12 -12.07 -4.06
C HIS A 56 0.84 -12.50 -2.92
N TRP A 57 1.06 -11.67 -1.89
CA TRP A 57 1.75 -12.11 -0.68
C TRP A 57 0.79 -12.62 0.40
N PHE A 58 -0.45 -12.13 0.41
CA PHE A 58 -1.41 -12.40 1.50
C PHE A 58 -2.40 -13.52 1.19
N GLY A 59 -2.37 -14.08 -0.02
CA GLY A 59 -3.30 -15.18 -0.36
C GLY A 59 -4.65 -14.69 -0.84
N ALA A 60 -4.90 -13.39 -0.71
CA ALA A 60 -6.19 -12.79 -0.97
C ALA A 60 -6.26 -12.13 -2.36
N PRO A 61 -7.46 -12.06 -2.95
CA PRO A 61 -7.70 -11.26 -4.13
C PRO A 61 -7.71 -9.76 -3.79
N PRO A 62 -7.53 -8.85 -4.76
CA PRO A 62 -7.42 -7.42 -4.48
C PRO A 62 -8.71 -6.81 -3.90
N ASP A 63 -9.84 -7.43 -4.18
CA ASP A 63 -11.17 -7.06 -3.70
C ASP A 63 -11.55 -7.72 -2.37
N ASP A 64 -10.61 -8.40 -1.72
CA ASP A 64 -10.85 -8.94 -0.37
C ASP A 64 -11.12 -7.82 0.64
N ARG A 65 -12.10 -8.06 1.51
CA ARG A 65 -12.49 -7.18 2.63
C ARG A 65 -11.33 -6.74 3.52
N MET A 66 -10.25 -7.52 3.60
CA MET A 66 -9.06 -7.15 4.36
C MET A 66 -8.38 -5.86 3.85
N TYR A 67 -8.61 -5.49 2.58
CA TYR A 67 -8.05 -4.29 1.98
C TYR A 67 -8.95 -3.05 2.11
N TYR A 68 -10.22 -3.23 2.48
CA TYR A 68 -11.20 -2.13 2.56
C TYR A 68 -10.76 -0.98 3.47
N PRO A 69 -10.13 -1.22 4.65
CA PRO A 69 -9.66 -0.12 5.49
C PRO A 69 -8.59 0.75 4.80
N PHE A 70 -7.74 0.15 3.95
CA PHE A 70 -6.76 0.90 3.17
C PHE A 70 -7.41 1.68 2.04
N TYR A 71 -8.39 1.08 1.34
CA TYR A 71 -9.15 1.79 0.32
C TYR A 71 -9.91 2.99 0.91
N ALA A 72 -10.56 2.81 2.06
CA ALA A 72 -11.27 3.87 2.76
C ALA A 72 -10.31 5.01 3.15
N LYS A 73 -9.16 4.69 3.76
CA LYS A 73 -8.17 5.72 4.13
C LYS A 73 -7.54 6.41 2.91
N CYS A 74 -7.29 5.67 1.82
CA CYS A 74 -6.79 6.28 0.58
C CYS A 74 -7.82 7.21 -0.06
N ALA A 75 -9.11 6.86 0.01
CA ALA A 75 -10.21 7.72 -0.44
C ALA A 75 -10.32 9.00 0.41
N GLU A 76 -10.20 8.88 1.74
CA GLU A 76 -10.17 10.02 2.69
C GLU A 76 -9.01 10.97 2.37
N LEU A 77 -7.80 10.42 2.15
CA LEU A 77 -6.58 11.18 1.86
C LEU A 77 -6.49 11.62 0.38
N ARG A 78 -7.44 11.22 -0.46
CA ARG A 78 -7.46 11.45 -1.93
C ARG A 78 -6.18 11.03 -2.64
N ILE A 79 -5.63 9.88 -2.26
CA ILE A 79 -4.44 9.31 -2.89
C ILE A 79 -4.77 8.05 -3.73
N PRO A 80 -4.08 7.82 -4.85
CA PRO A 80 -4.20 6.59 -5.61
C PRO A 80 -3.68 5.37 -4.85
N VAL A 81 -4.25 4.21 -5.18
CA VAL A 81 -3.77 2.91 -4.73
C VAL A 81 -3.19 2.16 -5.94
N GLN A 82 -1.90 1.88 -5.88
CA GLN A 82 -1.22 0.98 -6.80
C GLN A 82 -1.39 -0.45 -6.30
N ILE A 83 -1.74 -1.37 -7.20
CA ILE A 83 -1.91 -2.78 -6.86
C ILE A 83 -1.03 -3.61 -7.80
N GLN A 84 -0.06 -4.33 -7.23
CA GLN A 84 0.78 -5.23 -8.00
C GLN A 84 0.16 -6.64 -8.04
N VAL A 85 -0.59 -6.90 -9.11
CA VAL A 85 -1.17 -8.21 -9.42
C VAL A 85 -0.13 -9.09 -10.12
N GLY A 86 0.64 -9.83 -9.33
CA GLY A 86 1.62 -10.80 -9.84
C GLY A 86 1.05 -12.21 -10.00
N ILE A 87 1.73 -13.05 -10.78
CA ILE A 87 1.45 -14.48 -10.87
C ILE A 87 1.98 -15.19 -9.60
N ARG A 88 1.13 -16.00 -8.96
CA ARG A 88 1.56 -17.06 -8.05
C ARG A 88 1.52 -18.40 -8.78
N ARG A 89 2.54 -19.23 -8.53
CA ARG A 89 2.68 -20.59 -9.08
C ARG A 89 1.48 -21.51 -8.76
N SER A 90 0.71 -21.20 -7.73
CA SER A 90 -0.45 -21.99 -7.25
C SER A 90 -1.82 -21.46 -7.68
N GLY A 91 -1.89 -20.44 -8.54
CA GLY A 91 -3.17 -19.96 -9.06
C GLY A 91 -3.27 -18.44 -9.09
N PHE A 92 -3.81 -17.96 -10.19
CA PHE A 92 -4.15 -16.57 -10.49
C PHE A 92 -4.84 -15.88 -9.30
N CYS A 93 -4.41 -14.65 -8.98
CA CYS A 93 -5.12 -13.74 -8.08
C CYS A 93 -6.42 -13.31 -8.77
N ARG A 94 -7.43 -14.18 -8.79
CA ARG A 94 -8.73 -13.91 -9.42
C ARG A 94 -9.45 -12.88 -8.56
N PRO A 95 -9.99 -11.79 -9.12
CA PRO A 95 -11.00 -11.00 -8.43
C PRO A 95 -12.05 -11.96 -7.86
N SER A 96 -12.50 -11.74 -6.63
CA SER A 96 -13.57 -12.54 -6.05
C SER A 96 -14.73 -12.53 -7.04
N ARG A 97 -15.17 -13.72 -7.46
CA ARG A 97 -16.45 -13.84 -8.12
C ARG A 97 -17.45 -13.43 -7.05
N ASN A 98 -18.06 -12.25 -7.21
CA ASN A 98 -19.23 -11.84 -6.45
C ASN A 98 -20.13 -13.08 -6.30
N ARG A 99 -20.32 -13.52 -5.06
CA ARG A 99 -21.26 -14.58 -4.70
C ARG A 99 -22.54 -13.92 -4.24
#